data_AF-K2BRL4-F1
#
_entry.id   AF-K2BRL4-F1
#
_cell.length_a   1.000
_cell.length_b   1.000
_cell.length_c   1.000
_cell.angle_alpha   90.00
_cell.angle_beta   90.00
_cell.angle_gamma   90.00
#
_symmetry.space_group_name_H-M   'P 1'
#
loop_
_entity.id
_entity.type
_entity.pdbx_description
1 polymer ?
#
loop_
_entity_poly.entity_id
_entity_poly.type
_entity_poly.pdbx_seq_one_letter_code
_entity_poly.pdbx_strand_id
1 'polypeptide(L)'
;GGTGTGAAPIVAEIARELGALTVAVVTKPFTFEGRKRANAAEHGIKNLKDRVDAIIVIPNDKLLEISKENVTMLEAFGYADDILRQGVQGISDLIIVPGLINTDFADVKTIMSQAGSALMGIGTASGENRAVTAAQMAISSPLLESSIQGAKGVLMNITASKDLGIHEVNKACSIVQEVVDPDANIIYGHAVNDNMGDEIKITVIATGFGEEARSAIDNKKRILDELRTVNRQPIEVPQPVAVNASPSYNASLDDREVPAFLRRRARKI
;
A
#
# COMPACT_ATOMS: atom_id res chain seq x y z
N GLY A 1 10.60 -9.50 -5.64
CA GLY A 1 11.93 -10.15 -5.73
C GLY A 1 12.87 -9.31 -6.58
N GLY A 2 14.13 -9.74 -6.77
CA GLY A 2 15.19 -8.91 -7.38
C GLY A 2 14.85 -8.31 -8.75
N THR A 3 14.34 -9.12 -9.69
CA THR A 3 14.03 -8.67 -11.05
C THR A 3 12.95 -7.58 -11.08
N GLY A 4 11.79 -7.83 -10.47
CA GLY A 4 10.71 -6.84 -10.45
C GLY A 4 11.11 -5.53 -9.75
N THR A 5 11.78 -5.64 -8.59
CA THR A 5 12.24 -4.48 -7.81
C THR A 5 13.29 -3.64 -8.56
N GLY A 6 14.17 -4.27 -9.35
CA GLY A 6 15.24 -3.57 -10.07
C GLY A 6 14.86 -3.11 -11.48
N ALA A 7 14.06 -3.88 -12.21
CA ALA A 7 13.76 -3.63 -13.61
C ALA A 7 12.49 -2.78 -13.82
N ALA A 8 11.47 -2.90 -12.97
CA ALA A 8 10.22 -2.15 -13.13
C ALA A 8 10.42 -0.62 -13.20
N PRO A 9 11.31 0.00 -12.40
CA PRO A 9 11.62 1.43 -12.54
C PRO A 9 12.12 1.79 -13.94
N ILE A 10 12.99 0.97 -14.53
CA ILE A 10 13.57 1.23 -15.86
C ILE A 10 12.49 1.14 -16.95
N VAL A 11 11.61 0.12 -16.87
CA VAL A 11 10.50 -0.02 -17.82
C VAL A 11 9.53 1.16 -17.72
N ALA A 12 9.22 1.60 -16.50
CA ALA A 12 8.37 2.76 -16.26
C ALA A 12 8.95 4.06 -16.83
N GLU A 13 10.26 4.27 -16.63
CA GLU A 13 10.98 5.44 -17.13
C GLU A 13 10.90 5.51 -18.66
N ILE A 14 11.19 4.39 -19.35
CA ILE A 14 11.11 4.31 -20.81
C ILE A 14 9.67 4.58 -21.29
N ALA A 15 8.65 3.98 -20.66
CA ALA A 15 7.26 4.19 -21.04
C ALA A 15 6.84 5.66 -20.93
N ARG A 16 7.27 6.32 -19.84
CA ARG A 16 6.99 7.72 -19.59
C ARG A 16 7.74 8.66 -20.54
N GLU A 17 8.99 8.37 -20.87
CA GLU A 17 9.78 9.11 -21.88
C GLU A 17 9.13 9.05 -23.27
N LEU A 18 8.46 7.94 -23.60
CA LEU A 18 7.68 7.78 -24.82
C LEU A 18 6.32 8.49 -24.79
N GLY A 19 5.96 9.13 -23.66
CA GLY A 19 4.71 9.88 -23.49
C GLY A 19 3.50 9.04 -23.13
N ALA A 20 3.69 7.76 -22.75
CA ALA A 20 2.60 6.91 -22.28
C ALA A 20 2.19 7.26 -20.84
N LEU A 21 0.88 7.21 -20.55
CA LEU A 21 0.39 7.25 -19.17
C LEU A 21 0.87 6.00 -18.45
N THR A 22 1.77 6.17 -17.49
CA THR A 22 2.50 5.06 -16.86
C THR A 22 1.98 4.82 -15.44
N VAL A 23 1.22 3.75 -15.27
CA VAL A 23 0.66 3.34 -13.97
C VAL A 23 1.34 2.06 -13.51
N ALA A 24 1.88 2.07 -12.28
CA ALA A 24 2.43 0.88 -11.65
C ALA A 24 1.44 0.28 -10.65
N VAL A 25 1.19 -1.02 -10.76
CA VAL A 25 0.45 -1.81 -9.77
C VAL A 25 1.42 -2.83 -9.19
N VAL A 26 1.76 -2.70 -7.90
CA VAL A 26 2.81 -3.49 -7.25
C VAL A 26 2.37 -3.98 -5.89
N THR A 27 2.92 -5.11 -5.45
CA THR A 27 2.65 -5.68 -4.14
C THR A 27 3.81 -5.49 -3.16
N LYS A 28 3.48 -5.27 -1.88
CA LYS A 28 4.43 -5.46 -0.77
C LYS A 28 4.40 -6.94 -0.35
N PRO A 29 5.54 -7.54 -0.02
CA PRO A 29 5.60 -8.95 0.38
C PRO A 29 4.82 -9.19 1.67
N PHE A 30 4.42 -10.43 1.92
CA PHE A 30 3.83 -10.81 3.19
C PHE A 30 4.82 -10.64 4.34
N THR A 31 4.33 -10.36 5.54
CA THR A 31 5.17 -10.22 6.74
C THR A 31 6.02 -11.48 7.00
N PHE A 32 5.49 -12.69 6.71
CA PHE A 32 6.22 -13.96 6.88
C PHE A 32 7.42 -14.13 5.93
N GLU A 33 7.48 -13.39 4.82
CA GLU A 33 8.59 -13.46 3.86
C GLU A 33 9.87 -12.79 4.40
N GLY A 34 9.76 -12.04 5.49
CA GLY A 34 10.88 -11.54 6.28
C GLY A 34 11.33 -10.12 5.91
N ARG A 35 11.95 -9.46 6.90
CA ARG A 35 12.32 -8.04 6.86
C ARG A 35 13.24 -7.65 5.69
N LYS A 36 14.11 -8.56 5.23
CA LYS A 36 15.00 -8.29 4.08
C LYS A 36 14.21 -8.05 2.79
N ARG A 37 13.15 -8.83 2.54
CA ARG A 37 12.28 -8.65 1.37
C ARG A 37 11.43 -7.38 1.51
N ALA A 38 10.88 -7.13 2.69
CA ALA A 38 10.12 -5.90 2.97
C ALA A 38 10.94 -4.64 2.72
N ASN A 39 12.19 -4.59 3.24
CA ASN A 39 13.08 -3.45 3.01
C ASN A 39 13.41 -3.27 1.53
N ALA A 40 13.66 -4.36 0.78
CA ALA A 40 13.93 -4.28 -0.65
C ALA A 40 12.71 -3.76 -1.43
N ALA A 41 11.50 -4.20 -1.07
CA ALA A 41 10.26 -3.71 -1.68
C ALA A 41 10.06 -2.21 -1.43
N GLU A 42 10.29 -1.73 -0.20
CA GLU A 42 10.17 -0.29 0.13
C GLU A 42 11.13 0.58 -0.70
N HIS A 43 12.38 0.14 -0.85
CA HIS A 43 13.34 0.85 -1.71
C HIS A 43 12.92 0.82 -3.18
N GLY A 44 12.40 -0.31 -3.67
CA GLY A 44 11.90 -0.43 -5.04
C GLY A 44 10.70 0.47 -5.30
N ILE A 45 9.72 0.49 -4.39
CA ILE A 45 8.53 1.34 -4.47
C ILE A 45 8.93 2.81 -4.51
N LYS A 46 9.87 3.23 -3.64
CA LYS A 46 10.39 4.60 -3.65
C LYS A 46 11.02 4.96 -5.00
N ASN A 47 11.88 4.10 -5.53
CA ASN A 47 12.54 4.32 -6.82
C ASN A 47 11.56 4.31 -8.00
N LEU A 48 10.51 3.49 -7.93
CA LEU A 48 9.48 3.40 -8.96
C LEU A 48 8.57 4.63 -8.94
N LYS A 49 8.24 5.15 -7.76
CA LYS A 49 7.32 6.27 -7.57
C LYS A 49 7.71 7.51 -8.38
N ASP A 50 9.00 7.83 -8.45
CA ASP A 50 9.46 9.02 -9.16
C ASP A 50 9.43 8.86 -10.70
N ARG A 51 9.23 7.63 -11.19
CA ARG A 51 9.29 7.26 -12.62
C ARG A 51 7.93 6.91 -13.23
N VAL A 52 6.86 6.94 -12.44
CA VAL A 52 5.49 6.65 -12.89
C VAL A 52 4.60 7.86 -12.68
N ASP A 53 3.47 7.90 -13.38
CA ASP A 53 2.44 8.91 -13.15
C ASP A 53 1.62 8.58 -11.90
N ALA A 54 1.27 7.30 -11.72
CA ALA A 54 0.58 6.78 -10.55
C ALA A 54 1.15 5.44 -10.11
N ILE A 55 1.18 5.20 -8.80
CA ILE A 55 1.54 3.91 -8.20
C ILE A 55 0.45 3.44 -7.23
N ILE A 56 -0.10 2.26 -7.51
CA ILE A 56 -1.01 1.52 -6.64
C ILE A 56 -0.19 0.46 -5.92
N VAL A 57 -0.11 0.57 -4.60
CA VAL A 57 0.66 -0.35 -3.76
C VAL A 57 -0.30 -1.22 -2.97
N ILE A 58 -0.26 -2.52 -3.20
CA ILE A 58 -1.12 -3.51 -2.55
C ILE A 58 -0.30 -4.25 -1.48
N PRO A 59 -0.59 -4.06 -0.19
CA PRO A 59 0.02 -4.87 0.86
C PRO A 59 -0.53 -6.30 0.85
N ASN A 60 0.32 -7.30 0.61
CA ASN A 60 -0.12 -8.70 0.60
C ASN A 60 -0.74 -9.14 1.93
N ASP A 61 -0.33 -8.55 3.05
CA ASP A 61 -0.93 -8.86 4.36
C ASP A 61 -2.44 -8.51 4.41
N LYS A 62 -2.90 -7.53 3.64
CA LYS A 62 -4.34 -7.18 3.55
C LYS A 62 -5.16 -8.20 2.80
N LEU A 63 -4.52 -9.01 1.95
CA LEU A 63 -5.18 -10.12 1.28
C LEU A 63 -5.57 -11.21 2.30
N LEU A 64 -4.80 -11.34 3.39
CA LEU A 64 -5.11 -12.31 4.45
C LEU A 64 -6.37 -11.92 5.23
N GLU A 65 -6.61 -10.61 5.44
CA GLU A 65 -7.80 -10.09 6.12
C GLU A 65 -9.10 -10.36 5.34
N ILE A 66 -9.00 -10.41 4.01
CA ILE A 66 -10.14 -10.67 3.10
C ILE A 66 -10.38 -12.18 2.94
N SER A 67 -9.43 -13.00 3.37
CA SER A 67 -9.41 -14.44 3.15
C SER A 67 -9.92 -15.23 4.36
N LYS A 68 -10.44 -16.46 4.15
CA LYS A 68 -10.94 -17.32 5.23
C LYS A 68 -9.78 -17.94 6.03
N GLU A 69 -9.99 -18.34 7.28
CA GLU A 69 -8.95 -18.84 8.21
C GLU A 69 -8.14 -20.07 7.76
N ASN A 70 -8.41 -20.68 6.59
CA ASN A 70 -7.76 -21.90 6.10
C ASN A 70 -7.15 -21.77 4.69
N VAL A 71 -6.61 -20.62 4.35
CA VAL A 71 -6.05 -20.35 3.02
C VAL A 71 -4.63 -20.90 2.91
N THR A 72 -4.40 -21.72 1.88
CA THR A 72 -3.07 -22.25 1.57
C THR A 72 -2.16 -21.16 0.98
N MET A 73 -0.84 -21.38 1.01
CA MET A 73 0.11 -20.41 0.43
C MET A 73 -0.14 -20.16 -1.07
N LEU A 74 -0.55 -21.19 -1.82
CA LEU A 74 -0.83 -21.06 -3.25
C LEU A 74 -2.08 -20.21 -3.50
N GLU A 75 -3.13 -20.41 -2.70
CA GLU A 75 -4.34 -19.58 -2.75
C GLU A 75 -4.07 -18.14 -2.34
N ALA A 76 -3.21 -17.90 -1.35
CA ALA A 76 -2.81 -16.55 -0.92
C ALA A 76 -2.12 -15.77 -2.05
N PHE A 77 -1.23 -16.41 -2.81
CA PHE A 77 -0.65 -15.79 -4.01
C PHE A 77 -1.68 -15.61 -5.12
N GLY A 78 -2.61 -16.56 -5.29
CA GLY A 78 -3.72 -16.42 -6.22
C GLY A 78 -4.60 -15.21 -5.92
N TYR A 79 -4.85 -14.88 -4.65
CA TYR A 79 -5.54 -13.65 -4.28
C TYR A 79 -4.74 -12.39 -4.62
N ALA A 80 -3.41 -12.42 -4.46
CA ALA A 80 -2.57 -11.30 -4.87
C ALA A 80 -2.66 -11.06 -6.38
N ASP A 81 -2.58 -12.13 -7.16
CA ASP A 81 -2.72 -12.09 -8.62
C ASP A 81 -4.09 -11.59 -9.04
N ASP A 82 -5.17 -12.03 -8.37
CA ASP A 82 -6.52 -11.54 -8.68
C ASP A 82 -6.70 -10.06 -8.34
N ILE A 83 -6.15 -9.57 -7.22
CA ILE A 83 -6.19 -8.14 -6.89
C ILE A 83 -5.37 -7.31 -7.89
N LEU A 84 -4.17 -7.79 -8.30
CA LEU A 84 -3.39 -7.14 -9.35
C LEU A 84 -4.17 -7.08 -10.67
N ARG A 85 -4.79 -8.19 -11.06
CA ARG A 85 -5.65 -8.28 -12.24
C ARG A 85 -6.82 -7.31 -12.15
N GLN A 86 -7.50 -7.23 -11.01
CA GLN A 86 -8.62 -6.32 -10.79
C GLN A 86 -8.19 -4.85 -10.82
N GLY A 87 -7.00 -4.51 -10.32
CA GLY A 87 -6.49 -3.14 -10.38
C GLY A 87 -6.17 -2.68 -11.80
N VAL A 88 -5.60 -3.56 -12.63
CA VAL A 88 -5.40 -3.26 -14.05
C VAL A 88 -6.74 -3.22 -14.79
N GLN A 89 -7.62 -4.20 -14.53
CA GLN A 89 -8.93 -4.29 -15.15
C GLN A 89 -9.80 -3.05 -14.84
N GLY A 90 -9.82 -2.58 -13.59
CA GLY A 90 -10.61 -1.44 -13.17
C GLY A 90 -10.29 -0.16 -13.94
N ILE A 91 -9.03 0.01 -14.37
CA ILE A 91 -8.59 1.13 -15.20
C ILE A 91 -8.88 0.85 -16.68
N SER A 92 -8.57 -0.36 -17.16
CA SER A 92 -8.73 -0.69 -18.58
C SER A 92 -10.20 -0.70 -19.01
N ASP A 93 -11.08 -1.18 -18.15
CA ASP A 93 -12.51 -1.31 -18.46
C ASP A 93 -13.17 0.07 -18.63
N LEU A 94 -12.70 1.09 -17.92
CA LEU A 94 -13.15 2.48 -18.10
C LEU A 94 -12.82 3.04 -19.49
N ILE A 95 -11.77 2.53 -20.15
CA ILE A 95 -11.28 3.05 -21.43
C ILE A 95 -11.78 2.20 -22.60
N ILE A 96 -11.77 0.88 -22.43
CA ILE A 96 -11.91 -0.08 -23.54
C ILE A 96 -13.34 -0.60 -23.66
N VAL A 97 -14.04 -0.80 -22.53
CA VAL A 97 -15.38 -1.41 -22.55
C VAL A 97 -16.40 -0.31 -22.84
N PRO A 98 -17.16 -0.39 -23.94
CA PRO A 98 -18.20 0.58 -24.22
C PRO A 98 -19.27 0.54 -23.12
N GLY A 99 -19.37 1.64 -22.38
CA GLY A 99 -20.40 1.89 -21.38
C GLY A 99 -21.53 2.77 -21.90
N LEU A 100 -22.66 2.78 -21.19
CA LEU A 100 -23.70 3.79 -21.35
C LEU A 100 -23.20 5.19 -20.96
N ILE A 101 -22.27 5.25 -20.00
CA ILE A 101 -21.53 6.44 -19.59
C ILE A 101 -20.07 6.14 -19.90
N ASN A 102 -19.60 6.60 -21.05
CA ASN A 102 -18.22 6.44 -21.45
C ASN A 102 -17.40 7.56 -20.84
N THR A 103 -16.38 7.18 -20.09
CA THR A 103 -15.25 8.04 -19.75
C THR A 103 -14.27 7.99 -20.91
N ASP A 104 -13.69 9.12 -21.32
CA ASP A 104 -12.63 9.08 -22.33
C ASP A 104 -11.24 8.88 -21.70
N PHE A 105 -10.24 8.57 -22.53
CA PHE A 105 -8.88 8.42 -22.03
C PHE A 105 -8.28 9.73 -21.49
N ALA A 106 -8.76 10.89 -21.95
CA ALA A 106 -8.28 12.18 -21.49
C ALA A 106 -8.72 12.46 -20.04
N ASP A 107 -9.92 12.05 -19.67
CA ASP A 107 -10.44 12.10 -18.30
C ASP A 107 -9.58 11.23 -17.37
N VAL A 108 -9.36 9.96 -17.73
CA VAL A 108 -8.48 9.06 -16.95
C VAL A 108 -7.07 9.63 -16.83
N LYS A 109 -6.53 10.16 -17.93
CA LYS A 109 -5.22 10.81 -17.95
C LYS A 109 -5.18 12.02 -17.03
N THR A 110 -6.24 12.82 -16.95
CA THR A 110 -6.31 14.01 -16.08
C THR A 110 -6.20 13.66 -14.60
N ILE A 111 -6.81 12.56 -14.17
CA ILE A 111 -6.73 12.10 -12.77
C ILE A 111 -5.42 11.38 -12.47
N MET A 112 -4.95 10.52 -13.38
CA MET A 112 -3.80 9.65 -13.09
C MET A 112 -2.44 10.27 -13.41
N SER A 113 -2.38 11.30 -14.26
CA SER A 113 -1.12 11.96 -14.60
C SER A 113 -0.52 12.63 -13.37
N GLN A 114 0.72 12.28 -13.03
CA GLN A 114 1.43 12.83 -11.87
C GLN A 114 0.67 12.72 -10.54
N ALA A 115 -0.27 11.77 -10.43
CA ALA A 115 -1.03 11.47 -9.22
C ALA A 115 -0.16 11.02 -8.05
N GLY A 116 1.00 10.43 -8.35
CA GLY A 116 1.89 9.85 -7.34
C GLY A 116 1.25 8.61 -6.71
N SER A 117 0.96 8.66 -5.41
CA SER A 117 0.38 7.50 -4.71
C SER A 117 -1.13 7.40 -4.96
N ALA A 118 -1.57 6.19 -5.30
CA ALA A 118 -2.96 5.84 -5.51
C ALA A 118 -3.37 4.71 -4.57
N LEU A 119 -4.63 4.73 -4.14
CA LEU A 119 -5.24 3.67 -3.33
C LEU A 119 -6.39 3.05 -4.13
N MET A 120 -6.56 1.74 -3.98
CA MET A 120 -7.61 0.99 -4.66
C MET A 120 -8.51 0.31 -3.64
N GLY A 121 -9.82 0.49 -3.80
CA GLY A 121 -10.85 -0.21 -3.05
C GLY A 121 -11.79 -0.92 -4.01
N ILE A 122 -12.21 -2.13 -3.65
CA ILE A 122 -13.14 -2.94 -4.44
C ILE A 122 -14.26 -3.41 -3.53
N GLY A 123 -15.50 -3.29 -4.01
CA GLY A 123 -16.68 -3.82 -3.36
C GLY A 123 -17.57 -4.55 -4.36
N THR A 124 -18.15 -5.66 -3.92
CA THR A 124 -19.06 -6.49 -4.70
C THR A 124 -20.29 -6.79 -3.86
N ALA A 125 -21.48 -6.61 -4.41
CA ALA A 125 -22.72 -6.92 -3.73
C ALA A 125 -23.83 -7.31 -4.71
N SER A 126 -24.92 -7.88 -4.19
CA SER A 126 -26.11 -8.27 -4.93
C SER A 126 -27.39 -7.95 -4.15
N GLY A 127 -28.55 -8.02 -4.78
CA GLY A 127 -29.85 -7.70 -4.19
C GLY A 127 -30.24 -6.21 -4.24
N GLU A 128 -31.30 -5.85 -3.49
CA GLU A 128 -32.01 -4.56 -3.63
C GLU A 128 -31.15 -3.31 -3.32
N ASN A 129 -30.15 -3.44 -2.45
CA ASN A 129 -29.23 -2.35 -2.08
C ASN A 129 -27.80 -2.59 -2.58
N ARG A 130 -27.63 -3.42 -3.62
CA ARG A 130 -26.32 -3.84 -4.13
C ARG A 130 -25.37 -2.67 -4.39
N ALA A 131 -25.82 -1.58 -5.02
CA ALA A 131 -24.95 -0.46 -5.36
C ALA A 131 -24.45 0.31 -4.12
N VAL A 132 -25.32 0.52 -3.14
CA VAL A 132 -24.97 1.17 -1.87
C VAL A 132 -23.97 0.32 -1.10
N THR A 133 -24.27 -0.97 -0.95
CA THR A 133 -23.41 -1.92 -0.23
C THR A 133 -22.05 -2.07 -0.91
N ALA A 134 -22.01 -2.21 -2.24
CA ALA A 134 -20.76 -2.30 -2.99
C ALA A 134 -19.92 -1.02 -2.87
N ALA A 135 -20.55 0.16 -2.91
CA ALA A 135 -19.84 1.42 -2.72
C ALA A 135 -19.25 1.52 -1.31
N GLN A 136 -20.03 1.18 -0.28
CA GLN A 136 -19.56 1.14 1.12
C GLN A 136 -18.40 0.16 1.31
N MET A 137 -18.47 -1.04 0.70
CA MET A 137 -17.37 -2.01 0.72
C MET A 137 -16.13 -1.50 0.00
N ALA A 138 -16.28 -0.79 -1.12
CA ALA A 138 -15.16 -0.24 -1.86
C ALA A 138 -14.42 0.85 -1.04
N ILE A 139 -15.13 1.78 -0.42
CA ILE A 139 -14.54 2.86 0.38
C ILE A 139 -13.95 2.40 1.73
N SER A 140 -14.40 1.23 2.22
CA SER A 140 -13.91 0.62 3.46
C SER A 140 -13.03 -0.61 3.21
N SER A 141 -12.61 -0.82 1.96
CA SER A 141 -11.85 -1.99 1.55
C SER A 141 -10.52 -2.09 2.32
N PRO A 142 -10.13 -3.28 2.82
CA PRO A 142 -8.85 -3.48 3.51
C PRO A 142 -7.62 -3.14 2.67
N LEU A 143 -7.77 -3.11 1.35
CA LEU A 143 -6.73 -2.73 0.38
C LEU A 143 -6.36 -1.24 0.46
N LEU A 144 -7.22 -0.43 1.06
CA LEU A 144 -6.96 0.97 1.37
C LEU A 144 -6.05 1.02 2.61
N GLU A 145 -4.73 1.14 2.42
CA GLU A 145 -3.78 1.35 3.53
C GLU A 145 -4.10 2.60 4.38
N SER A 146 -4.86 3.54 3.81
CA SER A 146 -5.32 4.78 4.46
C SER A 146 -6.72 5.12 3.95
N SER A 147 -7.43 5.98 4.69
CA SER A 147 -8.74 6.47 4.24
C SER A 147 -8.65 7.15 2.88
N ILE A 148 -9.69 7.02 2.05
CA ILE A 148 -9.82 7.78 0.79
C ILE A 148 -10.10 9.28 1.03
N GLN A 149 -10.27 9.68 2.29
CA GLN A 149 -10.53 11.05 2.68
C GLN A 149 -9.36 11.97 2.32
N GLY A 150 -9.69 13.10 1.68
CA GLY A 150 -8.70 14.05 1.15
C GLY A 150 -8.09 13.66 -0.20
N ALA A 151 -8.62 12.63 -0.88
CA ALA A 151 -8.31 12.38 -2.28
C ALA A 151 -8.92 13.48 -3.15
N LYS A 152 -8.09 14.14 -3.96
CA LYS A 152 -8.50 15.19 -4.91
C LYS A 152 -8.91 14.65 -6.28
N GLY A 153 -8.56 13.41 -6.57
CA GLY A 153 -8.88 12.76 -7.83
C GLY A 153 -9.36 11.34 -7.59
N VAL A 154 -10.54 10.99 -8.11
CA VAL A 154 -11.14 9.68 -7.89
C VAL A 154 -11.66 9.11 -9.21
N LEU A 155 -11.25 7.89 -9.53
CA LEU A 155 -11.84 7.08 -10.60
C LEU A 155 -12.76 6.05 -9.95
N MET A 156 -14.02 6.05 -10.33
CA MET A 156 -14.98 5.03 -9.92
C MET A 156 -15.48 4.27 -11.15
N ASN A 157 -15.20 2.98 -11.19
CA ASN A 157 -15.73 2.06 -12.19
C ASN A 157 -16.86 1.23 -11.60
N ILE A 158 -18.02 1.23 -12.27
CA ILE A 158 -19.17 0.41 -11.91
C ILE A 158 -19.33 -0.67 -12.97
N THR A 159 -19.13 -1.93 -12.60
CA THR A 159 -19.41 -3.08 -13.47
C THR A 159 -20.67 -3.79 -13.02
N ALA A 160 -21.64 -3.93 -13.91
CA ALA A 160 -22.93 -4.56 -13.65
C ALA A 160 -23.48 -5.22 -14.91
N SER A 161 -24.57 -5.98 -14.78
CA SER A 161 -25.37 -6.39 -15.92
C SER A 161 -26.19 -5.22 -16.49
N LYS A 162 -26.91 -5.44 -17.59
CA LYS A 162 -27.73 -4.42 -18.28
C LYS A 162 -28.92 -3.91 -17.47
N ASP A 163 -29.19 -4.50 -16.32
CA ASP A 163 -30.27 -4.18 -15.40
C ASP A 163 -29.93 -3.02 -14.45
N LEU A 164 -28.72 -2.47 -14.51
CA LEU A 164 -28.28 -1.38 -13.62
C LEU A 164 -29.14 -0.12 -13.79
N GLY A 165 -29.81 0.28 -12.72
CA GLY A 165 -30.63 1.48 -12.68
C GLY A 165 -29.84 2.77 -12.44
N ILE A 166 -30.27 3.89 -13.02
CA ILE A 166 -29.65 5.21 -12.80
C ILE A 166 -29.70 5.65 -11.32
N HIS A 167 -30.75 5.26 -10.59
CA HIS A 167 -30.87 5.57 -9.16
C HIS A 167 -29.85 4.80 -8.30
N GLU A 168 -29.49 3.59 -8.71
CA GLU A 168 -28.45 2.79 -8.04
C GLU A 168 -27.09 3.47 -8.20
N VAL A 169 -26.76 3.88 -9.44
CA VAL A 169 -25.54 4.63 -9.75
C VAL A 169 -25.46 5.91 -8.94
N ASN A 170 -26.54 6.72 -8.92
CA ASN A 170 -26.57 7.97 -8.19
C ASN A 170 -26.29 7.78 -6.69
N LYS A 171 -26.94 6.79 -6.06
CA LYS A 171 -26.71 6.47 -4.64
C LYS A 171 -25.25 6.06 -4.37
N ALA A 172 -24.67 5.23 -5.24
CA ALA A 172 -23.27 4.82 -5.11
C ALA A 172 -22.31 6.02 -5.24
N CYS A 173 -22.54 6.91 -6.21
CA CYS A 173 -21.74 8.12 -6.40
C CYS A 173 -21.79 9.04 -5.17
N SER A 174 -22.98 9.25 -4.58
CA SER A 174 -23.14 10.11 -3.40
C SER A 174 -22.34 9.61 -2.20
N ILE A 175 -22.30 8.30 -1.97
CA ILE A 175 -21.53 7.71 -0.87
C ILE A 175 -20.03 7.99 -1.03
N VAL A 176 -19.50 7.89 -2.26
CA VAL A 176 -18.09 8.19 -2.51
C VAL A 176 -17.82 9.68 -2.35
N GLN A 177 -18.71 10.54 -2.86
CA GLN A 177 -18.63 12.00 -2.73
C GLN A 177 -18.60 12.48 -1.27
N GLU A 178 -19.35 11.82 -0.37
CA GLU A 178 -19.41 12.19 1.05
C GLU A 178 -18.09 11.97 1.81
N VAL A 179 -17.20 11.10 1.31
CA VAL A 179 -15.97 10.70 2.01
C VAL A 179 -14.73 11.39 1.46
N VAL A 180 -14.76 11.79 0.18
CA VAL A 180 -13.62 12.41 -0.51
C VAL A 180 -13.59 13.92 -0.30
N ASP A 181 -12.60 14.60 -0.88
CA ASP A 181 -12.54 16.07 -0.79
C ASP A 181 -13.76 16.70 -1.50
N PRO A 182 -14.40 17.75 -0.95
CA PRO A 182 -15.54 18.42 -1.60
C PRO A 182 -15.22 18.99 -2.98
N ASP A 183 -13.96 19.36 -3.21
CA ASP A 183 -13.46 19.86 -4.50
C ASP A 183 -12.77 18.75 -5.32
N ALA A 184 -12.95 17.48 -4.95
CA ALA A 184 -12.38 16.35 -5.68
C ALA A 184 -12.98 16.25 -7.09
N ASN A 185 -12.10 16.05 -8.08
CA ASN A 185 -12.52 15.65 -9.40
C ASN A 185 -12.82 14.15 -9.40
N ILE A 186 -14.10 13.79 -9.59
CA ILE A 186 -14.55 12.41 -9.58
C ILE A 186 -15.03 12.04 -10.97
N ILE A 187 -14.41 11.01 -11.53
CA ILE A 187 -14.79 10.42 -12.80
C ILE A 187 -15.50 9.11 -12.53
N TYR A 188 -16.65 8.95 -13.17
CA TYR A 188 -17.45 7.74 -13.11
C TYR A 188 -17.46 7.10 -14.49
N GLY A 189 -17.17 5.81 -14.54
CA GLY A 189 -17.43 4.99 -15.72
C GLY A 189 -18.26 3.77 -15.37
N HIS A 190 -18.83 3.20 -16.42
CA HIS A 190 -19.72 2.06 -16.32
C HIS A 190 -19.36 1.02 -17.36
N ALA A 191 -19.13 -0.21 -16.93
CA ALA A 191 -18.87 -1.34 -17.79
C ALA A 191 -20.01 -2.36 -17.69
N VAL A 192 -20.51 -2.81 -18.83
CA VAL A 192 -21.55 -3.86 -18.88
C VAL A 192 -20.89 -5.23 -18.92
N ASN A 193 -21.28 -6.12 -18.00
CA ASN A 193 -20.90 -7.52 -18.01
C ASN A 193 -22.14 -8.41 -17.79
N ASP A 194 -22.65 -8.98 -18.88
CA ASP A 194 -23.85 -9.82 -18.88
C ASP A 194 -23.70 -11.10 -18.02
N ASN A 195 -22.47 -11.51 -17.68
CA ASN A 195 -22.21 -12.70 -16.86
C ASN A 195 -22.36 -12.44 -15.35
N MET A 196 -22.61 -11.20 -14.92
CA MET A 196 -22.69 -10.85 -13.49
C MET A 196 -24.09 -11.09 -12.89
N GLY A 197 -25.13 -11.34 -13.69
CA GLY A 197 -26.47 -11.54 -13.17
C GLY A 197 -26.95 -10.33 -12.36
N ASP A 198 -27.25 -10.55 -11.07
CA ASP A 198 -27.68 -9.51 -10.12
C ASP A 198 -26.50 -8.89 -9.31
N GLU A 199 -25.26 -9.24 -9.64
CA GLU A 199 -24.09 -8.69 -8.95
C GLU A 199 -23.69 -7.33 -9.53
N ILE A 200 -23.29 -6.42 -8.64
CA ILE A 200 -22.60 -5.18 -8.99
C ILE A 200 -21.20 -5.19 -8.37
N LYS A 201 -20.22 -4.73 -9.14
CA LYS A 201 -18.85 -4.49 -8.68
C LYS A 201 -18.52 -3.03 -8.83
N ILE A 202 -18.04 -2.42 -7.75
CA ILE A 202 -17.57 -1.05 -7.74
C ILE A 202 -16.08 -1.06 -7.39
N THR A 203 -15.27 -0.49 -8.27
CA THR A 203 -13.84 -0.27 -8.05
C THR A 203 -13.60 1.23 -7.94
N VAL A 204 -13.00 1.64 -6.82
CA VAL A 204 -12.63 3.03 -6.55
C VAL A 204 -11.11 3.14 -6.53
N ILE A 205 -10.57 4.04 -7.33
CA ILE A 205 -9.16 4.40 -7.35
C ILE A 205 -9.05 5.86 -6.93
N ALA A 206 -8.51 6.08 -5.74
CA ALA A 206 -8.33 7.40 -5.17
C ALA A 206 -6.87 7.85 -5.36
N THR A 207 -6.68 9.11 -5.73
CA THR A 207 -5.39 9.73 -6.08
C THR A 207 -5.33 11.17 -5.57
N GLY A 208 -4.16 11.80 -5.66
CA GLY A 208 -4.01 13.21 -5.30
C GLY A 208 -4.22 13.47 -3.81
N PHE A 209 -3.88 12.48 -2.96
CA PHE A 209 -3.81 12.67 -1.51
C PHE A 209 -2.84 13.82 -1.21
N GLY A 210 -3.35 14.91 -0.63
CA GLY A 210 -2.57 16.10 -0.36
C GLY A 210 -1.29 15.80 0.45
N GLU A 211 -0.22 16.57 0.22
CA GLU A 211 1.00 16.50 1.03
C GLU A 211 0.77 16.76 2.53
N GLU A 212 -0.40 17.28 2.91
CA GLU A 212 -0.80 17.49 4.31
C GLU A 212 -0.92 16.18 5.11
N ALA A 213 -1.26 15.04 4.48
CA ALA A 213 -1.20 13.73 5.14
C ALA A 213 0.23 13.29 5.46
N ARG A 214 1.24 13.75 4.68
CA ARG A 214 2.66 13.55 4.99
C ARG A 214 3.12 14.44 6.14
N SER A 215 2.62 15.67 6.22
CA SER A 215 2.99 16.60 7.30
C SER A 215 2.55 16.10 8.68
N ALA A 216 1.44 15.35 8.79
CA ALA A 216 1.01 14.76 10.07
C ALA A 216 1.92 13.60 10.53
N ILE A 217 2.41 12.78 9.59
CA ILE A 217 3.33 11.66 9.89
C ILE A 217 4.73 12.20 10.21
N ASP A 218 5.21 13.19 9.46
CA ASP A 218 6.51 13.83 9.69
C ASP A 218 6.51 14.69 10.95
N ASN A 219 5.40 15.38 11.27
CA ASN A 219 5.26 16.08 12.56
C ASN A 219 5.21 15.11 13.74
N LYS A 220 4.54 13.95 13.63
CA LYS A 220 4.54 12.95 14.70
C LYS A 220 5.95 12.42 14.97
N LYS A 221 6.76 12.24 13.91
CA LYS A 221 8.16 11.80 14.01
C LYS A 221 9.05 12.89 14.62
N ARG A 222 8.88 14.15 14.21
CA ARG A 222 9.55 15.32 14.79
C ARG A 222 9.24 15.52 16.26
N ILE A 223 7.96 15.45 16.65
CA ILE A 223 7.52 15.58 18.05
C ILE A 223 8.10 14.43 18.89
N LEU A 224 8.16 13.20 18.35
CA LEU A 224 8.78 12.07 19.06
C LEU A 224 10.29 12.24 19.26
N ASP A 225 10.99 12.82 18.29
CA ASP A 225 12.43 13.10 18.37
C ASP A 225 12.72 14.32 19.26
N GLU A 226 11.87 15.34 19.26
CA GLU A 226 11.95 16.48 20.19
C GLU A 226 11.72 16.04 21.64
N LEU A 227 10.72 15.20 21.91
CA LEU A 227 10.46 14.61 23.24
C LEU A 227 11.63 13.76 23.75
N ARG A 228 12.42 13.14 22.85
CA ARG A 228 13.64 12.40 23.20
C ARG A 228 14.82 13.30 23.55
N THR A 229 14.86 14.51 23.00
CA THR A 229 15.93 15.49 23.29
C THR A 229 15.69 16.29 24.57
N VAL A 230 14.43 16.56 24.93
CA VAL A 230 14.09 17.34 26.13
C VAL A 230 14.31 16.55 27.44
N ASN A 231 14.27 15.20 27.40
CA ASN A 231 14.33 14.37 28.61
C ASN A 231 15.72 13.75 28.92
N ARG A 232 16.80 14.28 28.34
CA ARG A 232 18.18 13.96 28.77
C ARG A 232 18.59 14.88 29.91
N GLN A 233 18.06 14.63 31.10
CA GLN A 233 18.85 14.96 32.29
C GLN A 233 20.01 13.96 32.36
N PRO A 234 21.26 14.41 32.60
CA PRO A 234 22.36 13.50 32.79
C PRO A 234 22.06 12.64 34.01
N ILE A 235 21.92 11.32 33.82
CA ILE A 235 21.96 10.38 34.93
C ILE A 235 23.42 10.41 35.39
N GLU A 236 23.68 11.02 36.55
CA GLU A 236 24.97 10.90 37.24
C GLU A 236 25.20 9.42 37.55
N VAL A 237 26.14 8.82 36.82
CA VAL A 237 26.59 7.46 37.08
C VAL A 237 27.44 7.51 38.35
N PRO A 238 27.07 6.82 39.45
CA PRO A 238 27.91 6.80 40.64
C PRO A 238 29.27 6.21 40.28
N GLN A 239 30.35 6.90 40.62
CA GLN A 239 31.69 6.36 40.42
C GLN A 239 31.86 5.06 41.22
N PRO A 240 32.41 3.99 40.62
CA PRO A 240 32.63 2.75 41.36
C PRO A 240 33.71 2.97 42.42
N VAL A 241 33.36 2.68 43.66
CA VAL A 241 34.29 2.64 44.80
C VAL A 241 35.30 1.52 44.55
N ALA A 242 36.58 1.85 44.57
CA ALA A 242 37.66 0.88 44.38
C ALA A 242 37.70 -0.12 45.55
N VAL A 243 37.25 -1.35 45.32
CA VAL A 243 37.43 -2.47 46.26
C VAL A 243 38.77 -3.13 45.94
N ASN A 244 39.77 -2.92 46.81
CA ASN A 244 41.02 -3.66 46.78
C ASN A 244 40.76 -5.10 47.25
N ALA A 245 40.60 -6.03 46.32
CA ALA A 245 40.64 -7.45 46.60
C ALA A 245 41.60 -8.14 45.62
N SER A 246 42.75 -8.57 46.14
CA SER A 246 43.71 -9.40 45.41
C SER A 246 43.15 -10.83 45.26
N PRO A 247 43.07 -11.42 44.05
CA PRO A 247 42.75 -12.83 43.91
C PRO A 247 44.02 -13.67 43.79
N SER A 248 44.21 -14.60 44.73
CA SER A 248 45.13 -15.73 44.57
C SER A 248 44.55 -16.71 43.55
N TYR A 249 45.23 -16.89 42.41
CA TYR A 249 44.87 -17.89 41.38
C TYR A 249 45.57 -19.22 41.66
N ASN A 250 44.80 -20.27 41.94
CA ASN A 250 45.22 -21.66 41.75
C ASN A 250 44.83 -22.10 40.34
N ALA A 251 45.83 -22.55 39.58
CA ALA A 251 45.70 -23.02 38.20
C ALA A 251 45.22 -24.47 38.14
N SER A 252 44.20 -24.75 37.32
CA SER A 252 43.88 -26.09 36.78
C SER A 252 42.94 -25.97 35.56
N LEU A 253 43.59 -25.92 34.39
CA LEU A 253 43.22 -26.38 33.03
C LEU A 253 41.75 -26.79 32.71
N ASP A 254 41.14 -26.11 31.73
CA ASP A 254 40.90 -26.67 30.38
C ASP A 254 40.67 -25.54 29.34
N ASP A 255 41.57 -25.42 28.37
CA ASP A 255 41.79 -24.20 27.55
C ASP A 255 41.11 -24.26 26.17
N ARG A 256 39.95 -24.95 26.09
CA ARG A 256 39.25 -25.24 24.82
C ARG A 256 37.84 -24.69 24.68
N GLU A 257 37.24 -24.09 25.71
CA GLU A 257 35.89 -23.53 25.63
C GLU A 257 35.82 -22.00 25.47
N VAL A 258 36.96 -21.31 25.39
CA VAL A 258 36.98 -19.84 25.32
C VAL A 258 37.12 -19.34 23.86
N PRO A 259 36.15 -18.56 23.35
CA PRO A 259 36.20 -17.94 22.03
C PRO A 259 37.47 -17.09 21.81
N ALA A 260 38.03 -17.15 20.59
CA ALA A 260 39.34 -16.59 20.26
C ALA A 260 39.51 -15.08 20.56
N PHE A 261 38.41 -14.30 20.58
CA PHE A 261 38.46 -12.85 20.86
C PHE A 261 38.77 -12.50 22.32
N LEU A 262 38.48 -13.41 23.27
CA LEU A 262 38.77 -13.21 24.71
C LEU A 262 40.22 -13.53 25.08
N ARG A 263 40.89 -14.39 24.31
CA ARG A 263 42.30 -14.79 24.54
C ARG A 263 43.29 -13.64 24.36
N ARG A 264 42.93 -12.61 23.59
CA ARG A 264 43.84 -11.50 23.24
C ARG A 264 43.94 -10.39 24.29
N ARG A 265 43.01 -10.32 25.25
CA ARG A 265 43.02 -9.29 26.30
C ARG A 265 43.91 -9.63 27.49
N ALA A 266 44.17 -10.90 27.75
CA ALA A 266 44.93 -11.35 28.93
C ALA A 266 46.46 -11.24 28.78
N ARG A 267 47.00 -10.82 27.62
CA ARG A 267 48.45 -10.78 27.34
C ARG A 267 49.06 -9.38 27.30
N LYS A 268 48.32 -8.34 27.66
CA LYS A 268 48.85 -6.97 27.79
C LYS A 268 48.40 -6.38 29.12
N ILE A 269 49.06 -6.80 30.20
CA ILE A 269 49.32 -6.02 31.40
C ILE A 269 50.78 -6.26 31.74
#